data_AF-A0A1N6IXA1-F1
#
_entry.id   AF-A0A1N6IXA1-F1
#
_cell.length_a   1.000
_cell.length_b   1.000
_cell.length_c   1.000
_cell.angle_alpha   90.00
_cell.angle_beta   90.00
_cell.angle_gamma   90.00
#
_symmetry.space_group_name_H-M   'P 1'
#
loop_
_entity.id
_entity.type
_entity.pdbx_description
1 polymer ?
#
loop_
_entity_poly.entity_id
_entity_poly.type
_entity_poly.pdbx_seq_one_letter_code
_entity_poly.pdbx_strand_id
1 'polypeptide(L)'
;MRRLQEFEALARRAAEEARIAEVRARGHVPPDCGPEIPEAPARGPVRAFRPMALYPNGENDWEQKPAGHMGRAALQVADAFDVMAAQAARRKAAAPFTPGQVAMGRWYRTLVERHAAAGLRCSSVEALRASSGGGGSFIDAVLRDRDAIARLRARIGEGEALSLRKVRPSKRGARVAIPDRALVDMVCLEDATLSDVLRRHGWAADARVRGLLRSALAEALDRMAGPRRRPDIAVIHL
;
A
#
# COMPACT_ATOMS: atom_id res chain seq x y z
N MET A 1 -8.03 28.51 38.43
CA MET A 1 -6.91 28.13 37.54
C MET A 1 -6.43 26.69 37.73
N ARG A 2 -6.11 26.23 38.95
CA ARG A 2 -5.58 24.86 39.20
C ARG A 2 -6.46 23.70 38.67
N ARG A 3 -7.78 23.77 38.89
CA ARG A 3 -8.76 22.80 38.37
C ARG A 3 -8.79 22.72 36.83
N LEU A 4 -8.63 23.84 36.12
CA LEU A 4 -8.62 23.86 34.66
C LEU A 4 -7.37 23.15 34.10
N GLN A 5 -6.21 23.38 34.73
CA GLN A 5 -4.96 22.71 34.37
C GLN A 5 -5.02 21.19 34.60
N GLU A 6 -5.69 20.75 35.67
CA GLU A 6 -5.94 19.33 35.95
C GLU A 6 -6.86 18.68 34.91
N PHE A 7 -7.95 19.35 34.52
CA PHE A 7 -8.82 18.87 33.44
C PHE A 7 -8.09 18.78 32.08
N GLU A 8 -7.29 19.77 31.73
CA GLU A 8 -6.47 19.73 30.51
C GLU A 8 -5.41 18.63 30.55
N ALA A 9 -4.82 18.36 31.72
CA ALA A 9 -3.87 17.26 31.89
C ALA A 9 -4.56 15.89 31.74
N LEU A 10 -5.76 15.72 32.32
CA LEU A 10 -6.57 14.50 32.17
C LEU A 10 -7.02 14.30 30.73
N ALA A 11 -7.49 15.35 30.06
CA ALA A 11 -7.88 15.29 28.66
C ALA A 11 -6.70 14.92 27.74
N ARG A 12 -5.51 15.48 28.00
CA ARG A 12 -4.28 15.09 27.28
C ARG A 12 -3.89 13.64 27.51
N ARG A 13 -3.99 13.14 28.75
CA ARG A 13 -3.72 11.73 29.07
C ARG A 13 -4.71 10.79 28.36
N ALA A 14 -6.00 11.08 28.43
CA ALA A 14 -7.01 10.28 27.75
C ALA A 14 -6.83 10.28 26.22
N ALA A 15 -6.48 11.43 25.63
CA ALA A 15 -6.17 11.52 24.21
C ALA A 15 -4.93 10.70 23.83
N GLU A 16 -3.89 10.70 24.67
CA GLU A 16 -2.68 9.92 24.44
C GLU A 16 -2.92 8.42 24.61
N GLU A 17 -3.69 8.00 25.61
CA GLU A 17 -4.11 6.61 25.80
C GLU A 17 -4.90 6.10 24.60
N ALA A 18 -5.85 6.89 24.09
CA ALA A 18 -6.59 6.56 22.89
C ALA A 18 -5.68 6.42 21.66
N ARG A 19 -4.71 7.31 21.50
CA ARG A 19 -3.71 7.25 20.42
C ARG A 19 -2.85 5.99 20.50
N ILE A 20 -2.37 5.64 21.70
CA ILE A 20 -1.57 4.43 21.94
C ILE A 20 -2.41 3.18 21.67
N ALA A 21 -3.66 3.14 22.13
CA ALA A 21 -4.57 2.03 21.89
C ALA A 21 -4.82 1.83 20.39
N GLU A 22 -4.99 2.91 19.62
CA GLU A 22 -5.17 2.86 18.18
C GLU A 22 -3.93 2.30 17.45
N VAL A 23 -2.73 2.66 17.91
CA VAL A 23 -1.47 2.11 17.35
C VAL A 23 -1.34 0.62 17.69
N ARG A 24 -1.62 0.22 18.93
CA ARG A 24 -1.63 -1.19 19.35
C ARG A 24 -2.64 -2.01 18.55
N ALA A 25 -3.85 -1.51 18.38
CA ALA A 25 -4.90 -2.20 17.64
C ALA A 25 -4.54 -2.42 16.16
N ARG A 26 -3.78 -1.51 15.55
CA ARG A 26 -3.33 -1.66 14.15
C ARG A 26 -2.35 -2.81 13.97
N GLY A 27 -1.37 -2.94 14.87
CA GLY A 27 -0.34 -3.98 14.81
C GLY A 27 -0.71 -5.33 15.44
N HIS A 28 -1.94 -5.46 15.94
CA HIS A 28 -2.42 -6.65 16.66
C HIS A 28 -2.27 -7.92 15.83
N VAL A 29 -1.71 -8.97 16.45
CA VAL A 29 -1.52 -10.28 15.82
C VAL A 29 -2.79 -11.13 16.00
N PRO A 30 -3.44 -11.58 14.91
CA PRO A 30 -4.59 -12.48 15.02
C PRO A 30 -4.25 -13.79 15.74
N PRO A 31 -5.16 -14.34 16.56
CA PRO A 31 -4.91 -15.59 17.30
C PRO A 31 -4.50 -16.78 16.41
N ASP A 32 -5.01 -16.84 15.17
CA ASP A 32 -4.71 -17.87 14.17
C ASP A 32 -3.23 -17.93 13.76
N CYS A 33 -2.43 -16.88 14.01
CA CYS A 33 -1.03 -16.82 13.60
C CYS A 33 -0.05 -17.47 14.58
N GLY A 34 -0.50 -17.79 15.79
CA GLY A 34 0.29 -18.44 16.83
C GLY A 34 1.09 -17.50 17.73
N PRO A 35 1.55 -18.00 18.90
CA PRO A 35 2.17 -17.18 19.96
C PRO A 35 3.62 -16.75 19.66
N GLU A 36 4.27 -17.34 18.66
CA GLU A 36 5.66 -17.06 18.29
C GLU A 36 5.82 -15.69 17.61
N ILE A 37 4.74 -15.12 17.06
CA ILE A 37 4.77 -13.79 16.46
C ILE A 37 4.55 -12.75 17.56
N PRO A 38 5.55 -11.91 17.89
CA PRO A 38 5.39 -10.91 18.94
C PRO A 38 4.41 -9.81 18.53
N GLU A 39 3.71 -9.27 19.52
CA GLU A 39 2.93 -8.05 19.37
C GLU A 39 3.86 -6.86 19.08
N ALA A 40 3.74 -6.29 17.88
CA ALA A 40 4.62 -5.23 17.40
C ALA A 40 3.78 -4.07 16.84
N PRO A 41 3.28 -3.16 17.68
CA PRO A 41 2.37 -2.09 17.28
C PRO A 41 2.91 -1.19 16.15
N ALA A 42 4.22 -0.95 16.14
CA ALA A 42 4.88 -0.08 15.16
C ALA A 42 4.90 -0.66 13.74
N ARG A 43 4.58 -1.95 13.55
CA ARG A 43 4.57 -2.59 12.23
C ARG A 43 3.47 -2.08 11.30
N GLY A 44 2.46 -1.40 11.86
CA GLY A 44 1.27 -0.98 11.13
C GLY A 44 0.24 -2.10 10.94
N PRO A 45 -0.74 -1.91 10.04
CA PRO A 45 -1.81 -2.88 9.81
C PRO A 45 -1.26 -4.21 9.30
N VAL A 46 -1.91 -5.31 9.68
CA VAL A 46 -1.51 -6.66 9.26
C VAL A 46 -2.68 -7.44 8.68
N ARG A 47 -2.35 -8.41 7.83
CA ARG A 47 -3.27 -9.37 7.24
C ARG A 47 -2.77 -10.79 7.54
N ALA A 48 -3.65 -11.62 8.09
CA ALA A 48 -3.41 -13.05 8.15
C ALA A 48 -3.70 -13.69 6.79
N PHE A 49 -2.84 -14.61 6.36
CA PHE A 49 -3.07 -15.45 5.19
C PHE A 49 -2.63 -16.88 5.50
N ARG A 50 -3.27 -17.87 4.88
CA ARG A 50 -2.86 -19.27 5.01
C ARG A 50 -2.07 -19.64 3.75
N PRO A 51 -0.75 -19.89 3.84
CA PRO A 51 -0.01 -20.37 2.69
C PRO A 51 -0.56 -21.73 2.29
N MET A 52 -0.71 -21.96 0.99
CA MET A 52 -1.19 -23.23 0.43
C MET A 52 -0.04 -23.87 -0.32
N ALA A 53 0.17 -25.18 -0.13
CA ALA A 53 1.11 -25.96 -0.94
C ALA A 53 0.40 -27.17 -1.54
N LEU A 54 0.94 -27.65 -2.66
CA LEU A 54 0.51 -28.88 -3.30
C LEU A 54 1.26 -30.04 -2.66
N TYR A 55 0.51 -31.03 -2.20
CA TYR A 55 1.04 -32.28 -1.68
C TYR A 55 0.63 -33.42 -2.61
N PRO A 56 1.52 -34.39 -2.88
CA PRO A 56 1.16 -35.55 -3.66
C PRO A 56 0.05 -36.34 -2.93
N ASN A 57 -1.00 -36.68 -3.66
CA ASN A 57 -2.15 -37.46 -3.22
C ASN A 57 -2.24 -38.77 -4.02
N GLY A 58 -1.20 -39.62 -3.93
CA GLY A 58 -1.04 -40.78 -4.80
C GLY A 58 -0.05 -40.50 -5.94
N GLU A 59 -0.04 -41.37 -6.96
CA GLU A 59 1.03 -41.40 -7.98
C GLU A 59 0.94 -40.27 -9.01
N ASN A 60 -0.27 -39.78 -9.32
CA ASN A 60 -0.51 -38.74 -10.34
C ASN A 60 -1.49 -37.63 -9.89
N ASP A 61 -1.84 -37.57 -8.61
CA ASP A 61 -2.80 -36.60 -8.09
C ASP A 61 -2.14 -35.69 -7.05
N TRP A 62 -2.61 -34.45 -6.96
CA TRP A 62 -2.05 -33.41 -6.12
C TRP A 62 -3.16 -32.68 -5.39
N GLU A 63 -3.05 -32.62 -4.07
CA GLU A 63 -4.02 -31.95 -3.22
C GLU A 63 -3.44 -30.65 -2.66
N GLN A 64 -4.20 -29.56 -2.75
CA GLN A 64 -3.80 -28.28 -2.19
C GLN A 64 -4.18 -28.21 -0.71
N LYS A 65 -3.18 -28.15 0.19
CA LYS A 65 -3.38 -28.08 1.64
C LYS A 65 -2.74 -26.83 2.24
N PRO A 66 -3.28 -26.32 3.37
CA PRO A 66 -2.60 -25.29 4.14
C PRO A 66 -1.21 -25.77 4.58
N ALA A 67 -0.19 -25.01 4.21
CA ALA A 67 1.22 -25.30 4.46
C ALA A 67 1.84 -24.39 5.53
N GLY A 68 0.99 -23.79 6.38
CA GLY A 68 1.44 -22.97 7.49
C GLY A 68 2.20 -23.79 8.52
N HIS A 69 3.16 -23.18 9.23
CA HIS A 69 3.86 -23.85 10.33
C HIS A 69 2.83 -24.35 11.36
N MET A 70 2.77 -25.67 11.57
CA MET A 70 1.76 -26.31 12.43
C MET A 70 0.30 -25.96 12.03
N GLY A 71 0.03 -25.75 10.73
CA GLY A 71 -1.29 -25.38 10.22
C GLY A 71 -1.74 -23.94 10.52
N ARG A 72 -0.87 -23.11 11.09
CA ARG A 72 -1.18 -21.73 11.50
C ARG A 72 -1.19 -20.77 10.32
N ALA A 73 -1.90 -19.66 10.48
CA ALA A 73 -1.86 -18.59 9.49
C ALA A 73 -0.51 -17.86 9.54
N ALA A 74 0.02 -17.50 8.38
CA ALA A 74 1.14 -16.56 8.30
C ALA A 74 0.61 -15.12 8.43
N LEU A 75 1.49 -14.22 8.88
CA LEU A 75 1.18 -12.81 9.03
C LEU A 75 1.95 -11.99 7.99
N GLN A 76 1.27 -11.06 7.34
CA GLN A 76 1.86 -10.11 6.41
C GLN A 76 1.52 -8.68 6.83
N VAL A 77 2.44 -7.74 6.66
CA VAL A 77 2.13 -6.30 6.78
C VAL A 77 1.20 -5.91 5.64
N ALA A 78 0.06 -5.33 5.98
CA ALA A 78 -0.96 -4.89 5.03
C ALA A 78 -0.59 -3.51 4.48
N ASP A 79 -0.69 -3.35 3.17
CA ASP A 79 -0.52 -2.04 2.53
C ASP A 79 -1.85 -1.27 2.44
N ALA A 80 -1.80 -0.05 1.91
CA ALA A 80 -3.01 0.77 1.71
C ALA A 80 -4.11 0.05 0.91
N PHE A 81 -3.74 -0.77 -0.08
CA PHE A 81 -4.70 -1.51 -0.90
C PHE A 81 -5.40 -2.61 -0.08
N ASP A 82 -4.64 -3.36 0.73
CA ASP A 82 -5.20 -4.37 1.63
C ASP A 82 -6.15 -3.73 2.67
N VAL A 83 -5.77 -2.59 3.24
CA VAL A 83 -6.62 -1.84 4.18
C VAL A 83 -7.92 -1.39 3.50
N MET A 84 -7.84 -0.83 2.30
CA MET A 84 -9.02 -0.40 1.55
C MET A 84 -9.91 -1.58 1.11
N ALA A 85 -9.31 -2.72 0.74
CA ALA A 85 -10.04 -3.94 0.42
C ALA A 85 -10.77 -4.50 1.66
N ALA A 86 -10.11 -4.53 2.82
CA ALA A 86 -10.73 -4.95 4.08
C ALA A 86 -11.88 -4.02 4.49
N GLN A 87 -11.71 -2.70 4.34
CA GLN A 87 -12.78 -1.72 4.59
C GLN A 87 -13.98 -1.90 3.65
N ALA A 88 -13.75 -2.21 2.38
CA ALA A 88 -14.81 -2.52 1.43
C ALA A 88 -15.54 -3.83 1.78
N ALA A 89 -14.78 -4.89 2.11
CA ALA A 89 -15.32 -6.18 2.50
C ALA A 89 -16.19 -6.09 3.77
N ARG A 90 -15.77 -5.30 4.77
CA ARG A 90 -16.59 -5.02 5.99
C ARG A 90 -17.95 -4.40 5.66
N ARG A 91 -18.04 -3.67 4.54
CA ARG A 91 -19.28 -3.05 4.04
C ARG A 91 -19.98 -3.93 2.98
N LYS A 92 -19.53 -5.18 2.79
CA LYS A 92 -20.01 -6.10 1.75
C LYS A 92 -19.93 -5.50 0.33
N ALA A 93 -18.93 -4.64 0.09
CA ALA A 93 -18.69 -4.01 -1.20
C ALA A 93 -17.51 -4.68 -1.92
N ALA A 94 -17.49 -4.58 -3.25
CA ALA A 94 -16.36 -5.02 -4.06
C ALA A 94 -15.07 -4.25 -3.71
N ALA A 95 -13.93 -4.88 -3.91
CA ALA A 95 -12.63 -4.25 -3.73
C ALA A 95 -12.53 -2.98 -4.60
N PRO A 96 -11.94 -1.88 -4.09
CA PRO A 96 -11.96 -0.61 -4.79
C PRO A 96 -11.05 -0.56 -6.03
N PHE A 97 -10.12 -1.51 -6.15
CA PHE A 97 -9.15 -1.61 -7.24
C PHE A 97 -9.07 -3.04 -7.77
N THR A 98 -8.75 -3.17 -9.05
CA THR A 98 -8.56 -4.47 -9.69
C THR A 98 -7.22 -5.10 -9.27
N PRO A 99 -7.07 -6.44 -9.38
CA PRO A 99 -5.79 -7.09 -9.10
C PRO A 99 -4.62 -6.51 -9.91
N GLY A 100 -4.85 -6.14 -11.17
CA GLY A 100 -3.83 -5.51 -12.02
C GLY A 100 -3.40 -4.12 -11.54
N GLN A 101 -4.35 -3.31 -11.03
CA GLN A 101 -4.05 -2.00 -10.43
C GLN A 101 -3.22 -2.15 -9.16
N VAL A 102 -3.61 -3.07 -8.28
CA VAL A 102 -2.88 -3.37 -7.05
C VAL A 102 -1.47 -3.86 -7.36
N ALA A 103 -1.33 -4.78 -8.33
CA ALA A 103 -0.03 -5.28 -8.78
C ALA A 103 0.87 -4.15 -9.32
N MET A 104 0.32 -3.23 -10.11
CA MET A 104 1.06 -2.08 -10.64
C MET A 104 1.54 -1.14 -9.53
N GLY A 105 0.67 -0.82 -8.56
CA GLY A 105 1.04 0.01 -7.41
C GLY A 105 2.15 -0.62 -6.56
N ARG A 106 2.04 -1.93 -6.28
CA ARG A 106 3.06 -2.68 -5.53
C ARG A 106 4.38 -2.79 -6.28
N TRP A 107 4.33 -3.04 -7.58
CA TRP A 107 5.54 -3.09 -8.42
C TRP A 107 6.24 -1.73 -8.46
N TYR A 108 5.46 -0.65 -8.60
CA TYR A 108 5.98 0.71 -8.53
C TYR A 108 6.65 1.01 -7.18
N ARG A 109 6.04 0.62 -6.05
CA ARG A 109 6.65 0.70 -4.73
C ARG A 109 8.00 -0.03 -4.67
N THR A 110 8.01 -1.33 -5.02
CA THR A 110 9.23 -2.15 -5.00
C THR A 110 10.35 -1.52 -5.84
N LEU A 111 10.00 -0.99 -7.01
CA LEU A 111 10.98 -0.34 -7.90
C LEU A 111 11.58 0.92 -7.27
N VAL A 112 10.75 1.78 -6.68
CA VAL A 112 11.20 3.03 -6.05
C VAL A 112 12.02 2.75 -4.80
N GLU A 113 11.57 1.83 -3.94
CA GLU A 113 12.29 1.45 -2.73
C GLU A 113 13.64 0.81 -3.07
N ARG A 114 13.67 -0.11 -4.04
CA ARG A 114 14.92 -0.73 -4.53
C ARG A 114 15.89 0.32 -5.06
N HIS A 115 15.42 1.25 -5.88
CA HIS A 115 16.27 2.33 -6.42
C HIS A 115 16.76 3.26 -5.31
N ALA A 116 15.91 3.62 -4.34
CA ALA A 116 16.30 4.45 -3.20
C ALA A 116 17.36 3.76 -2.31
N ALA A 117 17.27 2.43 -2.19
CA ALA A 117 18.22 1.61 -1.43
C ALA A 117 19.51 1.27 -2.19
N ALA A 118 19.61 1.54 -3.50
CA ALA A 118 20.76 1.14 -4.32
C ALA A 118 22.11 1.71 -3.81
N GLY A 119 22.10 2.84 -3.10
CA GLY A 119 23.30 3.40 -2.49
C GLY A 119 23.75 2.74 -1.17
N LEU A 120 22.92 1.86 -0.59
CA LEU A 120 23.21 1.18 0.66
C LEU A 120 24.06 -0.07 0.39
N ARG A 121 25.38 0.06 0.48
CA ARG A 121 26.24 -1.11 0.61
C ARG A 121 26.03 -1.70 2.01
N CYS A 122 25.13 -2.67 2.11
CA CYS A 122 25.13 -3.57 3.26
C CYS A 122 26.48 -4.29 3.27
N SER A 123 27.37 -3.91 4.16
CA SER A 123 28.60 -4.63 4.48
C SER A 123 28.25 -5.98 5.12
N SER A 124 27.66 -6.91 4.36
CA SER A 124 27.50 -8.29 4.81
C SER A 124 28.82 -9.01 4.61
N VAL A 125 29.32 -9.64 5.68
CA VAL A 125 30.52 -10.48 5.66
C VAL A 125 30.31 -11.72 4.78
N GLU A 126 29.06 -12.14 4.51
CA GLU A 126 28.74 -13.20 3.56
C GLU A 126 28.92 -12.77 2.08
N ALA A 127 28.77 -11.47 1.77
CA ALA A 127 28.95 -10.95 0.42
C ALA A 127 30.43 -10.94 -0.04
N LEU A 128 31.39 -11.03 0.90
CA LEU A 128 32.83 -11.04 0.58
C LEU A 128 33.29 -12.32 -0.14
N ARG A 129 32.51 -13.41 -0.11
CA ARG A 129 32.92 -14.70 -0.72
C ARG A 129 32.26 -15.00 -2.07
N ALA A 130 31.31 -14.19 -2.54
CA ALA A 130 30.48 -14.55 -3.70
C ALA A 130 30.27 -13.44 -4.75
N SER A 131 31.24 -12.53 -4.95
CA SER A 131 31.17 -11.65 -6.13
C SER A 131 32.55 -11.29 -6.69
N SER A 132 33.16 -12.25 -7.40
CA SER A 132 34.13 -11.92 -8.45
C SER A 132 33.39 -11.84 -9.79
N GLY A 133 33.15 -10.63 -10.29
CA GLY A 133 32.82 -10.41 -11.71
C GLY A 133 31.72 -9.38 -11.99
N GLY A 134 32.12 -8.23 -12.54
CA GLY A 134 31.24 -7.39 -13.37
C GLY A 134 30.76 -6.07 -12.75
N GLY A 135 31.68 -5.12 -12.52
CA GLY A 135 31.38 -3.76 -12.06
C GLY A 135 30.48 -2.91 -12.99
N GLY A 136 30.14 -3.39 -14.19
CA GLY A 136 29.17 -2.75 -15.09
C GLY A 136 27.70 -3.10 -14.80
N SER A 137 27.41 -4.33 -14.36
CA SER A 137 26.03 -4.84 -14.23
C SER A 137 25.17 -4.11 -13.20
N PHE A 138 25.80 -3.64 -12.11
CA PHE A 138 25.10 -2.93 -11.03
C PHE A 138 24.67 -1.52 -11.44
N ILE A 139 25.60 -0.74 -12.00
CA ILE A 139 25.31 0.64 -12.44
C ILE A 139 24.24 0.61 -13.53
N ASP A 140 24.32 -0.33 -14.46
CA ASP A 140 23.31 -0.52 -15.50
C ASP A 140 21.92 -0.87 -14.92
N ALA A 141 21.86 -1.72 -13.89
CA ALA A 141 20.61 -2.03 -13.20
C ALA A 141 20.00 -0.81 -12.50
N VAL A 142 20.82 0.02 -11.84
CA VAL A 142 20.35 1.27 -11.20
C VAL A 142 19.84 2.26 -12.24
N LEU A 143 20.56 2.46 -13.34
CA LEU A 143 20.12 3.34 -14.43
C LEU A 143 18.83 2.82 -15.08
N ARG A 144 18.70 1.51 -15.27
CA ARG A 144 17.47 0.89 -15.78
C ARG A 144 16.28 1.13 -14.86
N ASP A 145 16.47 1.02 -13.55
CA ASP A 145 15.45 1.30 -12.55
C ASP A 145 15.05 2.78 -12.54
N ARG A 146 16.04 3.69 -12.58
CA ARG A 146 15.81 5.14 -12.71
C ARG A 146 14.93 5.45 -13.91
N ASP A 147 15.28 4.91 -15.07
CA ASP A 147 14.57 5.17 -16.31
C ASP A 147 13.16 4.53 -16.28
N ALA A 148 13.01 3.37 -15.65
CA ALA A 148 11.70 2.75 -15.44
C ALA A 148 10.81 3.61 -14.53
N ILE A 149 11.33 4.13 -13.43
CA ILE A 149 10.63 5.08 -12.55
C ILE A 149 10.22 6.33 -13.34
N ALA A 150 11.14 6.91 -14.11
CA ALA A 150 10.88 8.10 -14.92
C ALA A 150 9.75 7.85 -15.94
N ARG A 151 9.78 6.70 -16.63
CA ARG A 151 8.71 6.31 -17.58
C ARG A 151 7.35 6.17 -16.90
N LEU A 152 7.28 5.57 -15.72
CA LEU A 152 6.01 5.45 -14.99
C LEU A 152 5.49 6.79 -14.50
N ARG A 153 6.40 7.64 -13.98
CA ARG A 153 6.09 9.02 -13.59
C ARG A 153 5.51 9.82 -14.75
N ALA A 154 6.11 9.70 -15.93
CA ALA A 154 5.61 10.35 -17.14
C ALA A 154 4.23 9.83 -17.57
N ARG A 155 3.96 8.52 -17.42
CA ARG A 155 2.65 7.92 -17.74
C ARG A 155 1.53 8.39 -16.82
N ILE A 156 1.83 8.70 -15.56
CA ILE A 156 0.84 9.28 -14.64
C ILE A 156 0.36 10.63 -15.21
N GLY A 157 1.29 11.44 -15.72
CA GLY A 157 1.02 12.76 -16.27
C GLY A 157 0.97 13.86 -15.20
N GLU A 158 0.67 15.09 -15.64
CA GLU A 158 0.58 16.29 -14.79
C GLU A 158 -0.87 16.61 -14.36
N GLY A 159 -1.78 15.63 -14.45
CA GLY A 159 -3.18 15.78 -14.09
C GLY A 159 -3.41 16.04 -12.60
N GLU A 160 -4.57 16.63 -12.28
CA GLU A 160 -5.04 16.80 -10.90
C GLU A 160 -6.17 15.81 -10.59
N ALA A 161 -5.91 14.88 -9.67
CA ALA A 161 -6.90 13.93 -9.17
C ALA A 161 -8.08 14.63 -8.47
N LEU A 162 -7.80 15.76 -7.84
CA LEU A 162 -8.81 16.64 -7.29
C LEU A 162 -8.39 18.10 -7.48
N SER A 163 -9.04 18.76 -8.42
CA SER A 163 -8.80 20.17 -8.72
C SER A 163 -9.65 21.08 -7.84
N LEU A 164 -9.09 22.23 -7.50
CA LEU A 164 -9.87 23.30 -6.89
C LEU A 164 -10.58 24.08 -7.99
N ARG A 165 -11.91 24.14 -7.94
CA ARG A 165 -12.65 25.18 -8.69
C ARG A 165 -12.07 26.55 -8.29
N LYS A 166 -11.97 27.50 -9.23
CA LYS A 166 -11.41 28.84 -8.97
C LYS A 166 -12.16 29.53 -7.82
N VAL A 167 -11.62 29.42 -6.62
CA VAL A 167 -12.13 30.02 -5.37
C VAL A 167 -11.07 31.00 -4.89
N ARG A 168 -11.49 32.22 -4.54
CA ARG A 168 -10.57 33.25 -3.99
C ARG A 168 -9.80 32.67 -2.79
N PRO A 169 -8.49 32.93 -2.65
CA PRO A 169 -7.67 32.39 -1.56
C PRO A 169 -8.28 32.59 -0.17
N SER A 170 -8.95 33.71 0.08
CA SER A 170 -9.62 34.00 1.36
C SER A 170 -10.86 33.14 1.66
N LYS A 171 -11.48 32.53 0.65
CA LYS A 171 -12.60 31.57 0.79
C LYS A 171 -12.18 30.11 0.58
N ARG A 172 -10.91 29.86 0.26
CA ARG A 172 -10.34 28.54 -0.03
C ARG A 172 -10.26 27.65 1.23
N GLY A 173 -10.03 28.26 2.38
CA GLY A 173 -9.64 27.52 3.59
C GLY A 173 -8.31 26.77 3.38
N ALA A 174 -8.12 25.67 4.10
CA ALA A 174 -6.89 24.84 4.04
C ALA A 174 -6.85 23.82 2.89
N ARG A 175 -7.84 23.84 1.97
CA ARG A 175 -7.92 22.84 0.88
C ARG A 175 -6.89 23.12 -0.20
N VAL A 176 -6.18 22.07 -0.62
CA VAL A 176 -5.17 22.12 -1.68
C VAL A 176 -5.51 21.12 -2.78
N ALA A 177 -5.21 21.45 -4.03
CA ALA A 177 -5.33 20.51 -5.13
C ALA A 177 -4.47 19.25 -4.87
N ILE A 178 -4.91 18.12 -5.40
CA ILE A 178 -4.21 16.84 -5.26
C ILE A 178 -3.74 16.43 -6.65
N PRO A 179 -2.44 16.55 -6.98
CA PRO A 179 -1.93 16.09 -8.26
C PRO A 179 -1.94 14.56 -8.30
N ASP A 180 -2.19 13.98 -9.48
CA ASP A 180 -2.23 12.51 -9.69
C ASP A 180 -0.96 11.84 -9.16
N ARG A 181 0.17 12.50 -9.39
CA ARG A 181 1.47 12.03 -8.96
C ARG A 181 1.59 11.91 -7.44
N ALA A 182 1.14 12.93 -6.70
CA ALA A 182 1.18 12.89 -5.24
C ALA A 182 0.17 11.89 -4.67
N LEU A 183 -0.98 11.73 -5.33
CA LEU A 183 -1.95 10.69 -4.97
C LEU A 183 -1.33 9.28 -5.08
N VAL A 184 -0.67 8.99 -6.21
CA VAL A 184 0.00 7.70 -6.43
C VAL A 184 1.12 7.49 -5.40
N ASP A 185 1.96 8.50 -5.17
CA ASP A 185 3.08 8.39 -4.23
C ASP A 185 2.61 8.19 -2.78
N MET A 186 1.63 8.96 -2.30
CA MET A 186 1.12 8.78 -0.93
C MET A 186 0.49 7.39 -0.73
N VAL A 187 -0.24 6.88 -1.73
CA VAL A 187 -0.89 5.58 -1.59
C VAL A 187 0.11 4.44 -1.73
N CYS A 188 1.02 4.51 -2.70
CA CYS A 188 1.91 3.40 -3.00
C CYS A 188 3.20 3.40 -2.18
N LEU A 189 3.71 4.56 -1.76
CA LEU A 189 4.99 4.68 -1.04
C LEU A 189 4.82 4.99 0.44
N GLU A 190 3.73 5.66 0.82
CA GLU A 190 3.49 6.07 2.21
C GLU A 190 2.35 5.30 2.90
N ASP A 191 1.83 4.26 2.24
CA ASP A 191 0.70 3.43 2.68
C ASP A 191 -0.53 4.24 3.14
N ALA A 192 -0.77 5.41 2.53
CA ALA A 192 -1.91 6.27 2.85
C ALA A 192 -3.20 5.76 2.18
N THR A 193 -4.30 5.64 2.94
CA THR A 193 -5.61 5.38 2.34
C THR A 193 -6.16 6.64 1.66
N LEU A 194 -7.16 6.51 0.79
CA LEU A 194 -7.83 7.68 0.18
C LEU A 194 -8.37 8.67 1.22
N SER A 195 -8.78 8.19 2.41
CA SER A 195 -9.25 9.08 3.47
C SER A 195 -8.08 9.82 4.14
N ASP A 196 -6.90 9.20 4.24
CA ASP A 196 -5.69 9.85 4.73
C ASP A 196 -5.22 10.95 3.77
N VAL A 197 -5.19 10.65 2.46
CA VAL A 197 -4.82 11.63 1.44
C VAL A 197 -5.75 12.85 1.49
N LEU A 198 -7.07 12.64 1.57
CA LEU A 198 -8.01 13.76 1.67
C LEU A 198 -7.76 14.61 2.93
N ARG A 199 -7.56 13.98 4.09
CA ARG A 199 -7.28 14.71 5.34
C ARG A 199 -5.99 15.52 5.26
N ARG A 200 -4.91 14.93 4.71
CA ARG A 200 -3.61 15.61 4.54
C ARG A 200 -3.71 16.85 3.64
N HIS A 201 -4.61 16.83 2.65
CA HIS A 201 -4.87 17.96 1.76
C HIS A 201 -6.01 18.89 2.24
N GLY A 202 -6.49 18.74 3.47
CA GLY A 202 -7.52 19.60 4.06
C GLY A 202 -8.94 19.36 3.54
N TRP A 203 -9.18 18.24 2.85
CA TRP A 203 -10.49 17.85 2.34
C TRP A 203 -11.25 16.98 3.35
N ALA A 204 -12.57 17.15 3.38
CA ALA A 204 -13.45 16.24 4.10
C ALA A 204 -13.51 14.89 3.37
N ALA A 205 -13.49 13.79 4.13
CA ALA A 205 -13.55 12.42 3.62
C ALA A 205 -14.98 11.98 3.23
N ASP A 206 -15.65 12.79 2.43
CA ASP A 206 -16.99 12.52 1.90
C ASP A 206 -16.98 11.34 0.90
N ALA A 207 -18.08 10.60 0.79
CA ALA A 207 -18.25 9.50 -0.15
C ALA A 207 -18.05 9.92 -1.61
N ARG A 208 -18.57 11.08 -2.03
CA ARG A 208 -18.43 11.56 -3.40
C ARG A 208 -16.97 11.87 -3.73
N VAL A 209 -16.30 12.62 -2.85
CA VAL A 209 -14.89 13.02 -3.04
C VAL A 209 -13.97 11.80 -3.01
N ARG A 210 -14.22 10.84 -2.12
CA ARG A 210 -13.51 9.54 -2.13
C ARG A 210 -13.72 8.76 -3.43
N GLY A 211 -14.94 8.80 -3.99
CA GLY A 211 -15.25 8.18 -5.27
C GLY A 211 -14.44 8.77 -6.42
N LEU A 212 -14.32 10.11 -6.46
CA LEU A 212 -13.49 10.82 -7.45
C LEU A 212 -12.01 10.44 -7.30
N LEU A 213 -11.48 10.47 -6.08
CA LEU A 213 -10.08 10.15 -5.81
C LEU A 213 -9.75 8.68 -6.13
N ARG A 214 -10.70 7.77 -5.87
CA ARG A 214 -10.59 6.36 -6.27
C ARG A 214 -10.49 6.22 -7.78
N SER A 215 -11.39 6.87 -8.53
CA SER A 215 -11.37 6.81 -10.00
C SER A 215 -10.08 7.40 -10.57
N ALA A 216 -9.63 8.54 -10.06
CA ALA A 216 -8.37 9.16 -10.47
C ALA A 216 -7.16 8.24 -10.22
N LEU A 217 -7.07 7.60 -9.05
CA LEU A 217 -6.01 6.64 -8.76
C LEU A 217 -6.09 5.42 -9.69
N ALA A 218 -7.28 4.88 -9.92
CA ALA A 218 -7.49 3.75 -10.81
C ALA A 218 -7.02 4.07 -12.24
N GLU A 219 -7.38 5.24 -12.77
CA GLU A 219 -6.94 5.71 -14.08
C GLU A 219 -5.43 5.93 -14.13
N ALA A 220 -4.82 6.51 -13.09
CA ALA A 220 -3.37 6.69 -13.02
C ALA A 220 -2.61 5.35 -13.05
N LEU A 221 -3.08 4.36 -12.29
CA LEU A 221 -2.51 3.01 -12.28
C LEU A 221 -2.68 2.30 -13.63
N ASP A 222 -3.80 2.53 -14.31
CA ASP A 222 -4.07 2.00 -15.65
C ASP A 222 -3.12 2.62 -16.69
N ARG A 223 -2.90 3.94 -16.63
CA ARG A 223 -1.92 4.63 -17.48
C ARG A 223 -0.51 4.11 -17.23
N MET A 224 -0.12 3.88 -15.98
CA MET A 224 1.18 3.30 -15.62
C MET A 224 1.39 1.92 -16.24
N ALA A 225 0.37 1.05 -16.18
CA ALA A 225 0.40 -0.28 -16.79
C ALA A 225 0.54 -0.22 -18.32
N GLY A 226 0.10 0.87 -18.96
CA GLY A 226 0.10 1.04 -20.40
C GLY A 226 -1.19 0.53 -21.05
N PRO A 227 -1.31 0.54 -22.38
CA PRO A 227 -2.50 0.08 -23.09
C PRO A 227 -2.84 -1.35 -22.68
N ARG A 228 -3.97 -1.53 -22.01
CA ARG A 228 -4.51 -2.87 -21.76
C ARG A 228 -4.92 -3.46 -23.10
N ARG A 229 -4.27 -4.55 -23.55
CA ARG A 229 -4.95 -5.46 -24.49
C ARG A 229 -6.23 -5.88 -23.79
N ARG A 230 -7.38 -5.48 -24.34
CA ARG A 230 -8.65 -6.10 -23.95
C ARG A 230 -8.48 -7.61 -24.15
N PRO A 231 -8.89 -8.47 -23.21
CA PRO A 231 -8.96 -9.89 -23.51
C PRO A 231 -9.90 -10.05 -24.71
N ASP A 232 -9.45 -10.73 -25.75
CA ASP A 232 -10.34 -11.20 -26.80
C ASP A 232 -11.44 -12.00 -26.12
N ILE A 233 -12.68 -11.57 -26.31
CA ILE A 233 -13.84 -12.35 -25.90
C ILE A 233 -13.82 -13.55 -26.84
N ALA A 234 -13.25 -14.67 -26.37
CA ALA A 234 -13.42 -15.95 -27.04
C ALA A 234 -14.93 -16.25 -27.00
N VAL A 235 -15.58 -16.04 -28.14
CA VAL A 235 -16.94 -16.50 -28.38
C VAL A 235 -16.89 -18.01 -28.29
N ILE A 236 -17.34 -18.55 -27.15
CA ILE A 236 -17.61 -19.97 -27.02
C ILE A 236 -18.82 -20.23 -27.91
N HIS A 237 -18.59 -20.80 -29.09
CA HIS A 237 -19.67 -21.43 -29.85
C HIS A 237 -20.04 -22.71 -29.09
N LEU A 238 -21.27 -22.70 -28.55
CA LEU A 238 -21.97 -23.90 -28.07
C LEU A 238 -22.37 -24.78 -29.25
#